data_AF-A0A9N7V2U8-F1
#
_entry.id   AF-A0A9N7V2U8-F1
#
_cell.length_a   1.000
_cell.length_b   1.000
_cell.length_c   1.000
_cell.angle_alpha   90.00
_cell.angle_beta   90.00
_cell.angle_gamma   90.00
#
_symmetry.space_group_name_H-M   'P 1'
#
loop_
_entity.id
_entity.type
_entity.pdbx_description
1 polymer ?
#
loop_
_entity_poly.entity_id
_entity_poly.type
_entity_poly.pdbx_seq_one_letter_code
_entity_poly.pdbx_strand_id
1 'polypeptide(L)' 'MREQEKAAREREARFSNGHLFTSLTVSGTTLCTACSKSITAKEALSCPTCNITIHNRCRDALPNCAKMKQR' A
#
# COMPACT_ATOMS: atom_id res chain seq x y z
N MET A 1 25.24 -12.23 2.04
CA MET A 1 25.05 -10.86 2.57
C MET A 1 24.29 -9.92 1.62
N ARG A 2 24.51 -9.96 0.29
CA ARG A 2 23.85 -9.06 -0.68
C ARG A 2 22.33 -9.18 -0.83
N GLU A 3 21.74 -10.35 -0.56
CA GLU A 3 20.30 -10.58 -0.83
C GLU A 3 19.38 -9.93 0.19
N GLN A 4 19.81 -9.79 1.44
CA GLN A 4 19.03 -9.15 2.51
C GLN A 4 18.90 -7.65 2.30
N GLU A 5 19.95 -6.99 1.82
CA GLU A 5 19.93 -5.54 1.56
C GLU A 5 19.04 -5.16 0.39
N LYS A 6 18.94 -6.03 -0.63
CA LYS A 6 18.03 -5.81 -1.77
C LYS A 6 16.57 -5.93 -1.35
N ALA A 7 16.24 -6.90 -0.49
CA ALA A 7 14.90 -7.06 0.05
C ALA A 7 14.51 -5.90 0.98
N ALA A 8 15.45 -5.40 1.79
CA ALA A 8 15.24 -4.22 2.63
C ALA A 8 15.00 -2.96 1.78
N ARG A 9 15.83 -2.73 0.76
CA ARG A 9 15.69 -1.59 -0.15
C ARG A 9 14.41 -1.64 -0.99
N GLU A 10 13.98 -2.82 -1.43
CA GLU A 10 12.68 -2.99 -2.10
C GLU A 10 11.49 -2.81 -1.15
N ARG A 11 11.68 -3.08 0.15
CA ARG A 11 10.68 -2.82 1.19
C ARG A 11 10.62 -1.33 1.52
N GLU A 12 11.76 -0.62 1.52
CA GLU A 12 11.86 0.82 1.72
C GLU A 12 11.32 1.65 0.55
N ALA A 13 11.55 1.21 -0.70
CA ALA A 13 11.02 1.87 -1.89
C ALA A 13 9.47 1.83 -2.01
N ARG A 14 8.81 0.97 -1.22
CA ARG A 14 7.35 0.84 -1.17
C ARG A 14 6.69 1.80 -0.16
N PHE A 15 7.47 2.59 0.57
CA PHE A 15 6.94 3.61 1.45
C PHE A 15 6.62 4.87 0.65
N SER A 16 5.33 5.17 0.49
CA SER A 16 4.85 6.45 -0.08
C SER A 16 4.03 7.18 0.98
N ASN A 17 4.37 8.42 1.30
CA ASN A 17 3.68 9.22 2.32
C ASN A 17 3.58 8.48 3.70
N GLY A 18 4.58 7.67 4.04
CA GLY A 18 4.59 6.83 5.25
C GLY A 18 3.72 5.57 5.18
N HIS A 19 3.00 5.34 4.07
CA HIS A 19 2.27 4.09 3.83
C HIS A 19 3.17 3.06 3.16
N LEU A 20 3.16 1.83 3.68
CA LEU A 20 3.80 0.69 3.02
C LEU A 20 2.81 0.03 2.06
N PHE A 21 2.71 0.54 0.84
CA PHE A 21 1.81 -0.06 -0.14
C PHE A 21 2.42 -1.34 -0.72
N THR A 22 1.72 -2.45 -0.54
CA THR A 22 2.07 -3.74 -1.13
C THR A 22 1.01 -4.12 -2.15
N SER A 23 1.44 -4.47 -3.36
CA SER A 23 0.54 -5.04 -4.36
C SER A 23 0.06 -6.40 -3.88
N LEU A 24 -1.25 -6.57 -3.83
CA LEU A 24 -1.90 -7.80 -3.44
C LEU A 24 -2.96 -8.18 -4.46
N THR A 25 -3.10 -9.47 -4.70
CA THR A 25 -4.23 -10.01 -5.44
C THR A 25 -5.40 -10.18 -4.49
N VAL A 26 -6.51 -9.51 -4.79
CA VAL A 26 -7.76 -9.66 -4.03
C VAL A 26 -8.70 -10.63 -4.75
N SER A 27 -9.27 -11.58 -4.01
CA SER A 27 -10.15 -12.64 -4.56
C SER A 27 -11.64 -12.30 -4.43
N GLY A 28 -12.01 -11.02 -4.45
CA GLY A 28 -13.39 -10.56 -4.31
C GLY A 28 -13.55 -9.06 -4.53
N THR A 29 -14.77 -8.55 -4.34
CA THR A 29 -15.10 -7.12 -4.42
C THR A 29 -14.45 -6.35 -3.28
N THR A 30 -13.20 -5.93 -3.51
CA THR A 30 -12.51 -5.01 -2.60
C THR A 30 -12.86 -3.58 -2.99
N LEU A 31 -13.21 -2.74 -2.01
CA LEU A 31 -13.48 -1.32 -2.23
C LEU A 31 -12.25 -0.49 -1.90
N CYS A 32 -11.98 0.51 -2.72
CA CYS A 32 -10.94 1.49 -2.48
C CYS A 32 -11.38 2.45 -1.40
N THR A 33 -10.59 2.57 -0.33
CA THR A 33 -10.88 3.53 0.75
C THR A 33 -10.81 4.98 0.27
N ALA A 34 -10.02 5.28 -0.77
CA ALA A 34 -9.84 6.66 -1.27
C ALA A 34 -11.00 7.16 -2.14
N CYS A 35 -11.56 6.30 -3.01
CA CYS A 35 -12.60 6.68 -3.97
C CYS A 35 -13.91 5.90 -3.81
N SER A 36 -13.97 4.97 -2.84
CA SER A 36 -15.12 4.11 -2.53
C SER A 36 -15.62 3.26 -3.71
N LYS A 37 -14.78 3.03 -4.73
CA LYS A 37 -15.09 2.19 -5.90
C LYS A 37 -14.43 0.82 -5.78
N SER A 38 -14.97 -0.16 -6.50
CA SER A 38 -14.41 -1.50 -6.61
C SER A 38 -12.99 -1.48 -7.21
N ILE A 39 -12.11 -2.27 -6.63
CA ILE A 39 -10.73 -2.46 -7.06
C ILE A 39 -10.61 -3.77 -7.81
N THR A 40 -10.00 -3.69 -8.99
CA THR A 40 -9.62 -4.86 -9.77
C THR A 40 -8.41 -5.53 -9.13
N ALA A 41 -8.36 -6.86 -9.12
CA ALA A 41 -7.29 -7.63 -8.47
C ALA A 41 -5.84 -7.21 -8.83
N LYS A 42 -5.63 -6.62 -10.02
CA LYS A 42 -4.32 -6.13 -10.46
C LYS A 42 -3.94 -4.74 -9.94
N GLU A 43 -4.92 -3.93 -9.54
CA GLU A 43 -4.67 -2.55 -9.08
C GLU A 43 -4.78 -2.41 -7.56
N ALA A 44 -5.03 -3.49 -6.83
CA ALA A 44 -5.11 -3.47 -5.37
C ALA A 44 -3.73 -3.27 -4.74
N LEU A 45 -3.64 -2.20 -3.95
CA LEU A 45 -2.56 -1.92 -3.02
C LEU A 45 -3.12 -1.91 -1.60
N SER A 46 -2.47 -2.60 -0.67
CA SER A 46 -2.83 -2.55 0.74
C SER A 46 -1.66 -2.05 1.55
N CYS A 47 -2.00 -1.28 2.58
CA CYS A 47 -1.05 -0.85 3.59
C CYS A 47 -1.35 -1.63 4.87
N PRO A 48 -0.54 -2.62 5.27
CA PRO A 48 -0.77 -3.38 6.50
C PRO A 48 -0.62 -2.52 7.77
N THR A 49 0.06 -1.37 7.66
CA THR A 49 0.25 -0.44 8.79
C THR A 49 -1.04 0.24 9.22
N CYS A 50 -1.86 0.69 8.26
CA CYS A 50 -3.15 1.33 8.53
C CYS A 50 -4.35 0.46 8.12
N ASN A 51 -4.08 -0.74 7.59
CA ASN A 51 -5.07 -1.72 7.17
C ASN A 51 -6.06 -1.19 6.10
N ILE A 52 -5.59 -0.29 5.23
CA ILE A 52 -6.39 0.26 4.12
C ILE A 52 -6.04 -0.43 2.81
N THR A 53 -7.02 -0.46 1.88
CA THR A 53 -6.82 -0.98 0.53
C THR A 53 -7.29 0.06 -0.48
N ILE A 54 -6.47 0.32 -1.49
CA ILE A 54 -6.69 1.36 -2.49
C ILE A 54 -6.27 0.90 -3.88
N HIS A 55 -6.66 1.67 -4.91
CA HIS A 55 -6.08 1.54 -6.24
C HIS A 55 -4.65 2.07 -6.29
N ASN A 56 -3.84 1.53 -7.20
CA ASN A 56 -2.52 2.07 -7.53
C ASN A 56 -2.55 3.56 -7.88
N ARG A 57 -3.62 4.03 -8.52
CA ARG A 57 -3.83 5.45 -8.88
C ARG A 57 -4.25 6.33 -7.71
N CYS A 58 -4.83 5.75 -6.67
CA CYS A 58 -5.32 6.48 -5.50
C CYS A 58 -4.23 6.70 -4.44
N ARG A 59 -3.05 6.10 -4.61
CA ARG A 59 -1.95 6.17 -3.64
C ARG A 59 -1.48 7.61 -3.38
N ASP A 60 -1.43 8.45 -4.41
CA ASP A 60 -0.95 9.83 -4.33
C ASP A 60 -2.07 10.79 -3.89
N ALA A 61 -3.33 10.35 -3.93
CA ALA A 61 -4.49 11.10 -3.45
C ALA A 61 -4.73 10.92 -1.94
N LEU A 62 -4.00 10.02 -1.28
CA LEU A 62 -4.15 9.76 0.14
C LEU A 62 -3.25 10.65 0.99
N PRO A 63 -3.75 11.09 2.17
CA PRO A 63 -2.91 11.72 3.18
C PRO A 63 -1.90 10.73 3.76
N ASN A 64 -0.89 11.26 4.47
CA ASN A 64 0.14 10.46 5.11
C ASN A 64 -0.43 9.39 6.05
N CYS A 65 0.31 8.30 6.22
CA CYS A 65 -0.14 7.16 7.01
C CYS A 65 -0.39 7.53 8.48
N ALA A 66 -1.66 7.59 8.87
CA ALA A 66 -2.07 7.94 10.23
C ALA A 66 -1.57 6.97 11.31
N LYS A 67 -1.23 5.73 10.93
CA LYS A 67 -0.72 4.70 11.84
C LYS A 67 0.80 4.52 11.81
N MET A 68 1.53 5.33 11.02
CA MET A 68 2.96 5.42 11.25
C MET A 68 3.16 6.12 12.59
N LYS A 69 3.42 5.32 13.63
CA LYS A 69 4.02 5.85 14.85
C LYS A 69 5.37 6.42 14.42
N GLN A 70 5.44 7.74 14.27
CA GLN A 70 6.71 8.46 14.33
C GLN A 70 7.37 8.00 15.64
N ARG A 71 8.44 7.24 15.51
CA ARG A 71 9.34 6.93 16.62
C ARG A 71 10.46 7.94 16.60
#